data_AF-A0A101IPR6-F1
#
_entry.id   AF-A0A101IPR6-F1
#
_cell.length_a   1.000
_cell.length_b   1.000
_cell.length_c   1.000
_cell.angle_alpha   90.00
_cell.angle_beta   90.00
_cell.angle_gamma   90.00
#
_symmetry.space_group_name_H-M   'P 1'
#
loop_
_entity.id
_entity.type
_entity.pdbx_description
1 polymer ?
#
loop_
_entity_poly.entity_id
_entity_poly.type
_entity_poly.pdbx_seq_one_letter_code
_entity_poly.pdbx_strand_id
1 'polypeptide(L)'
;MGDIRIFRKDGQEACELKGSSVALEKSLQVYIERNLEHLLGITFLESEYSTGKTHGGRIDTLGIDENGFPVIIEYKRAINEN
;
A
#
# COMPACT_ATOMS: atom_id res chain seq x y z
N MET A 1 -19.91 0.55 -3.20
CA MET A 1 -18.88 -0.41 -3.67
C MET A 1 -19.27 -1.75 -3.10
N GLY A 2 -19.41 -2.79 -3.93
CA GLY A 2 -19.79 -4.12 -3.43
C GLY A 2 -18.69 -4.70 -2.55
N ASP A 3 -19.06 -5.38 -1.46
CA ASP A 3 -18.10 -6.07 -0.60
C ASP A 3 -17.33 -7.12 -1.43
N ILE A 4 -16.04 -6.86 -1.65
CA ILE A 4 -15.13 -7.83 -2.26
C ILE A 4 -14.93 -8.93 -1.22
N ARG A 5 -15.35 -10.16 -1.56
CA ARG A 5 -15.12 -11.35 -0.75
C ARG A 5 -13.97 -12.15 -1.33
N ILE A 6 -12.95 -12.39 -0.53
CA ILE A 6 -11.76 -13.16 -0.90
C ILE A 6 -11.90 -14.55 -0.28
N PHE A 7 -11.62 -15.60 -1.06
CA PHE A 7 -11.63 -16.97 -0.58
C PHE A 7 -10.25 -17.60 -0.79
N ARG A 8 -9.80 -18.39 0.19
CA ARG A 8 -8.66 -19.29 0.03
C ARG A 8 -9.18 -20.69 -0.24
N LYS A 9 -8.65 -21.35 -1.26
CA LYS A 9 -8.91 -22.76 -1.53
C LYS A 9 -7.85 -23.59 -0.81
N ASP A 10 -8.28 -24.51 0.05
CA ASP A 10 -7.43 -25.53 0.65
C ASP A 10 -8.15 -26.89 0.50
N GLY A 11 -7.65 -27.74 -0.40
CA GLY A 11 -8.34 -28.98 -0.78
C GLY A 11 -9.60 -28.74 -1.64
N GLN A 12 -10.70 -29.41 -1.29
CA GLN A 12 -11.97 -29.36 -2.03
C GLN A 12 -12.90 -28.23 -1.61
N GLU A 13 -12.66 -27.62 -0.44
CA GLU A 13 -13.50 -26.57 0.11
C GLU A 13 -12.84 -25.19 0.00
N ALA A 14 -13.68 -24.16 -0.12
CA ALA A 14 -13.25 -22.77 -0.14
C ALA A 14 -13.58 -22.13 1.21
N CYS A 15 -12.58 -21.51 1.83
CA CYS A 15 -12.71 -20.80 3.10
C CYS A 15 -12.66 -19.29 2.85
N GLU A 16 -13.67 -18.55 3.33
CA GLU A 16 -13.67 -17.09 3.23
C GLU A 16 -12.52 -16.50 4.08
N LEU A 17 -11.72 -15.63 3.47
CA LEU A 17 -10.73 -14.82 4.16
C LEU A 17 -11.42 -13.57 4.71
N LYS A 18 -11.66 -13.57 6.01
CA LYS A 18 -12.17 -12.38 6.70
C LYS A 18 -11.13 -11.27 6.64
N GLY A 19 -11.52 -10.11 6.12
CA GLY A 19 -10.70 -8.91 6.23
C GLY A 19 -10.49 -8.54 7.70
N SER A 20 -9.25 -8.22 8.07
CA SER A 20 -8.91 -7.64 9.36
C SER A 20 -8.39 -6.24 9.15
N SER A 21 -8.76 -5.29 10.02
CA SER A 21 -8.15 -3.96 10.03
C SER A 21 -6.73 -4.04 10.57
N VAL A 22 -5.78 -3.42 9.86
CA VAL A 22 -4.42 -3.23 10.37
C VAL A 22 -4.43 -2.01 11.29
N ALA A 23 -3.97 -2.18 12.54
CA ALA A 23 -4.11 -1.16 13.57
C ALA A 23 -3.12 0.02 13.46
N LEU A 24 -2.04 -0.10 12.69
CA LEU A 24 -0.96 0.90 12.60
C LEU A 24 -0.57 1.22 11.15
N GLU A 25 -0.69 2.49 10.76
CA GLU A 25 -0.24 3.02 9.44
C GLU A 25 1.17 2.58 9.11
N LYS A 26 2.10 2.76 10.05
CA LYS A 26 3.50 2.40 9.85
C LYS A 26 3.71 0.91 9.58
N SER A 27 2.89 0.04 10.18
CA SER A 27 3.00 -1.40 9.90
C SER A 27 2.45 -1.77 8.53
N LEU A 28 1.40 -1.08 8.08
CA LEU A 28 0.85 -1.23 6.73
C LEU A 28 1.85 -0.69 5.70
N GLN A 29 2.38 0.51 5.90
CA GLN A 29 3.40 1.11 5.04
C GLN A 29 4.60 0.18 4.89
N VAL A 30 5.20 -0.27 6.00
CA VAL A 30 6.33 -1.20 5.97
C VAL A 30 5.98 -2.50 5.25
N TYR A 31 4.76 -3.02 5.41
CA TYR A 31 4.34 -4.23 4.72
C TYR A 31 4.20 -3.99 3.20
N ILE A 32 3.56 -2.91 2.79
CA ILE A 32 3.38 -2.57 1.37
C ILE A 32 4.73 -2.28 0.72
N GLU A 33 5.59 -1.46 1.35
CA GLU A 33 6.93 -1.14 0.84
C GLU A 33 7.79 -2.38 0.61
N ARG A 34 7.72 -3.37 1.51
CA ARG A 34 8.45 -4.64 1.36
C ARG A 34 7.92 -5.53 0.24
N ASN A 35 6.68 -5.32 -0.19
CA ASN A 35 6.00 -6.17 -1.17
C ASN A 35 5.58 -5.37 -2.41
N LEU A 36 6.12 -4.17 -2.61
CA LEU A 36 5.63 -3.18 -3.57
C LEU A 36 5.69 -3.70 -5.01
N GLU A 37 6.78 -4.38 -5.35
CA GLU A 37 6.97 -5.03 -6.65
C GLU A 37 5.92 -6.13 -6.88
N HIS A 38 5.67 -6.98 -5.88
CA HIS A 38 4.75 -8.11 -5.99
C HIS A 38 3.27 -7.68 -5.98
N LEU A 39 2.94 -6.64 -5.23
CA LEU A 39 1.57 -6.17 -5.06
C LEU A 39 1.13 -5.25 -6.19
N LEU A 40 2.04 -4.38 -6.68
CA LEU A 40 1.69 -3.28 -7.57
C LEU A 40 2.59 -3.15 -8.81
N GLY A 41 3.63 -4.00 -8.97
CA GLY A 41 4.56 -3.89 -10.09
C GLY A 41 5.46 -2.66 -10.02
N ILE A 42 5.67 -2.11 -8.82
CA ILE A 42 6.43 -0.87 -8.61
C ILE A 42 7.73 -1.19 -7.86
N THR A 43 8.84 -0.65 -8.35
CA THR A 43 10.13 -0.68 -7.68
C THR A 43 10.15 0.39 -6.59
N PHE A 44 10.36 -0.03 -5.34
CA PHE A 44 10.51 0.88 -4.20
C PHE A 44 11.79 1.72 -4.33
N LEU A 45 11.70 3.02 -4.07
CA LEU A 45 12.85 3.92 -4.02
C LEU A 45 13.16 4.38 -2.59
N GLU A 46 12.18 5.03 -1.95
CA GLU A 46 12.40 5.66 -0.65
C GLU A 46 11.10 5.76 0.15
N SER A 47 11.24 5.64 1.47
CA SER A 47 10.17 5.81 2.44
C SER A 47 10.29 7.20 3.06
N GLU A 48 9.18 7.85 3.37
CA GLU A 48 9.13 9.16 4.05
C GLU A 48 9.95 10.25 3.31
N TYR A 49 9.90 10.23 1.97
CA TYR A 49 10.71 11.10 1.12
C TYR A 49 10.34 12.57 1.32
N SER A 50 11.32 13.40 1.71
CA SER A 50 11.11 14.83 1.90
C SER A 50 11.05 15.57 0.56
N THR A 51 10.03 16.40 0.36
CA THR A 51 9.89 17.25 -0.83
C THR A 51 10.73 18.53 -0.77
N GLY A 52 11.66 18.61 0.18
CA GLY A 52 12.60 19.72 0.35
C GLY A 52 11.95 21.00 0.89
N LYS A 53 12.77 22.06 0.99
CA LYS A 53 12.36 23.33 1.64
C LYS A 53 11.29 24.11 0.88
N THR A 54 11.22 23.94 -0.44
CA THR A 54 10.29 24.68 -1.29
C THR A 54 8.84 24.20 -1.11
N HIS A 55 8.63 22.89 -1.00
CA HIS A 55 7.31 22.30 -0.86
C HIS A 55 6.96 21.93 0.59
N GLY A 56 7.98 21.64 1.43
CA GLY A 56 7.83 21.43 2.87
C GLY A 56 7.03 20.19 3.28
N GLY A 57 6.59 19.38 2.32
CA GLY A 57 5.83 18.15 2.55
C GLY A 57 6.70 16.90 2.58
N ARG A 58 6.03 15.77 2.78
CA ARG A 58 6.61 14.43 2.78
C ARG A 58 5.73 13.52 1.93
N ILE A 59 6.36 12.63 1.20
CA ILE A 59 5.74 11.52 0.49
C ILE A 59 5.96 10.27 1.33
N ASP A 60 4.89 9.56 1.71
CA ASP A 60 5.04 8.37 2.57
C ASP A 60 5.84 7.26 1.87
N THR A 61 5.55 6.96 0.61
CA THR A 61 6.36 6.03 -0.21
C THR A 61 6.55 6.54 -1.63
N LEU A 62 7.79 6.55 -2.11
CA LEU A 62 8.18 6.87 -3.48
C LEU A 62 8.66 5.61 -4.22
N GLY A 63 8.18 5.42 -5.46
CA GLY A 63 8.56 4.30 -6.32
C GLY A 63 8.58 4.64 -7.81
N ILE A 64 8.95 3.67 -8.64
CA ILE A 64 8.91 3.74 -10.12
C ILE A 64 8.16 2.51 -10.66
N ASP A 65 7.21 2.72 -11.57
CA ASP A 65 6.49 1.64 -12.24
C ASP A 65 7.29 0.97 -13.37
N GLU A 66 6.75 -0.07 -13.98
CA GLU A 66 7.36 -0.80 -15.09
C GLU A 66 7.65 0.03 -16.34
N ASN A 67 7.02 1.21 -16.48
CA ASN A 67 7.20 2.13 -17.60
C ASN A 67 8.20 3.25 -17.27
N GLY A 68 8.75 3.28 -16.05
CA GLY A 68 9.67 4.33 -15.60
C GLY A 68 8.97 5.58 -15.07
N PHE A 69 7.65 5.55 -14.82
CA PHE A 69 6.93 6.69 -14.25
C PHE A 69 7.03 6.70 -12.73
N PRO A 70 7.19 7.90 -12.10
CA PRO A 70 7.23 8.02 -10.66
C PRO A 70 5.85 7.76 -10.06
N VAL A 71 5.81 6.99 -8.97
CA VAL A 71 4.60 6.68 -8.22
C VAL A 71 4.75 7.15 -6.77
N ILE A 72 3.70 7.81 -6.28
CA ILE A 72 3.55 8.26 -4.89
C ILE A 72 2.42 7.45 -4.26
N ILE A 73 2.68 6.88 -3.08
CA ILE A 73 1.67 6.16 -2.29
C ILE A 73 1.55 6.85 -0.93
N GLU A 74 0.32 7.20 -0.57
CA GLU A 74 -0.04 7.83 0.71
C GLU A 74 -0.96 6.90 1.49
N TYR A 75 -0.72 6.72 2.78
CA TYR A 75 -1.50 5.80 3.62
C TYR A 75 -2.50 6.57 4.47
N LYS A 76 -3.74 6.06 4.57
CA LYS A 76 -4.80 6.65 5.41
C LYS A 76 -5.40 5.61 6.34
N ARG A 77 -5.65 5.98 7.61
CA ARG A 77 -6.35 5.13 8.60
C ARG A 77 -7.82 4.96 8.35
N ALA A 78 -8.46 5.98 7.80
CA ALA A 78 -9.89 5.98 7.55
C ALA A 78 -10.21 6.60 6.18
N ILE A 79 -11.31 6.15 5.60
CA ILE A 79 -11.85 6.65 4.32
C ILE A 79 -12.14 8.17 4.38
N ASN A 80 -12.31 8.74 5.57
CA ASN A 80 -12.76 10.13 5.79
C ASN A 80 -11.72 11.04 6.46
N GLU A 81 -10.41 10.75 6.41
CA GLU A 81 -9.41 11.74 6.83
C GLU A 81 -9.01 12.63 5.64
N ASN A 82 -9.64 13.80 5.56
CA ASN A 82 -9.15 15.03 4.93
C ASN A 82 -9.85 16.23 5.57
#